data_AF-A0A0G4JHH4-F1
#
_entry.id   AF-A0A0G4JHH4-F1
#
_cell.length_a   1.000
_cell.length_b   1.000
_cell.length_c   1.000
_cell.angle_alpha   90.00
_cell.angle_beta   90.00
_cell.angle_gamma   90.00
#
_symmetry.space_group_name_H-M   'P 1'
#
loop_
_entity.id
_entity.type
_entity.pdbx_description
1 polymer ?
#
loop_
_entity_poly.entity_id
_entity_poly.type
_entity_poly.pdbx_seq_one_letter_code
_entity_poly.pdbx_strand_id
1 'polypeptide(L)'
;MHTAKQAKAPAKTHGQPATKGNGHSKHAGEDFEIDVRALRERAREHLDDGAVTEDYRADRDAVVHMLNDALATELVCVLRYKRHHFMATGIHAEPVAAEFAEHALQEQDHADRIAARIVQLGGEPDFSPDGLSARSHAEYVTGNNLRDMIRENLVAERIAIESYREMIHYLGDRDTTTRRMLEEILAVEEEHADDMHDLLERE
;
A
#
# COMPACT_ATOMS: atom_id res chain seq x y z
N MET A 1 -14.12 65.40 65.24
CA MET A 1 -15.48 65.58 64.69
C MET A 1 -15.73 64.41 63.75
N HIS A 2 -16.40 63.35 64.20
CA HIS A 2 -17.84 63.08 63.93
C HIS A 2 -18.10 62.93 62.42
N THR A 3 -18.61 61.83 61.86
CA THR A 3 -19.50 60.78 62.39
C THR A 3 -19.59 59.61 61.40
N ALA A 4 -19.76 58.40 61.93
CA ALA A 4 -20.13 57.18 61.22
C ALA A 4 -21.61 57.18 60.77
N LYS A 5 -21.96 56.34 59.79
CA LYS A 5 -23.28 55.69 59.75
C LYS A 5 -23.26 54.36 58.99
N GLN A 6 -23.75 53.32 59.68
CA GLN A 6 -23.93 51.93 59.30
C GLN A 6 -25.29 51.68 58.60
N ALA A 7 -25.42 50.42 58.14
CA ALA A 7 -26.63 49.58 57.98
C ALA A 7 -27.21 49.53 56.55
N LYS A 8 -27.75 48.42 56.02
CA LYS A 8 -28.31 47.20 56.64
C LYS A 8 -28.50 46.12 55.55
N ALA A 9 -28.40 44.83 55.89
CA ALA A 9 -28.83 43.70 55.06
C ALA A 9 -30.35 43.45 55.15
N PRO A 10 -30.93 42.77 54.14
CA PRO A 10 -31.79 41.59 54.38
C PRO A 10 -31.59 40.54 53.26
N ALA A 11 -32.12 39.32 53.23
CA ALA A 11 -32.61 38.31 54.16
C ALA A 11 -32.67 37.01 53.31
N LYS A 12 -32.45 35.84 53.92
CA LYS A 12 -32.48 34.53 53.24
C LYS A 12 -33.91 34.11 52.93
N THR A 13 -34.11 33.46 51.78
CA THR A 13 -35.23 32.53 51.55
C THR A 13 -34.69 31.19 51.03
N HIS A 14 -35.15 30.10 51.63
CA HIS A 14 -34.84 28.72 51.28
C HIS A 14 -35.84 28.18 50.26
N GLY A 15 -35.33 27.45 49.26
CA GLY A 15 -36.08 26.50 48.44
C GLY A 15 -35.11 25.46 47.86
N GLN A 16 -35.21 24.21 48.31
CA GLN A 16 -34.59 23.00 47.71
C GLN A 16 -35.68 22.22 46.96
N PRO A 17 -35.39 21.12 46.25
CA PRO A 17 -34.22 20.74 45.44
C PRO A 17 -34.63 20.16 44.05
N ALA A 18 -33.72 20.02 43.07
CA ALA A 18 -33.93 19.07 41.98
C ALA A 18 -32.62 18.66 41.28
N THR A 19 -32.64 17.43 40.82
CA THR A 19 -31.54 16.51 40.55
C THR A 19 -31.05 16.47 39.10
N LYS A 20 -29.82 15.94 38.93
CA LYS A 20 -29.27 15.21 37.76
C LYS A 20 -28.97 15.99 36.48
N GLY A 21 -27.74 15.83 35.99
CA GLY A 21 -27.32 16.28 34.67
C GLY A 21 -25.86 16.03 34.38
N ASN A 22 -25.54 14.76 34.12
CA ASN A 22 -24.36 14.19 33.48
C ASN A 22 -23.34 15.20 32.88
N GLY A 23 -22.10 15.18 33.37
CA GLY A 23 -20.97 15.86 32.75
C GLY A 23 -20.72 15.31 31.36
N HIS A 24 -21.25 16.01 30.35
CA HIS A 24 -20.92 15.75 28.95
C HIS A 24 -19.54 16.32 28.67
N SER A 25 -18.64 15.46 28.21
CA SER A 25 -17.32 15.82 27.73
C SER A 25 -17.44 16.84 26.59
N LYS A 26 -16.81 17.99 26.76
CA LYS A 26 -16.62 18.96 25.68
C LYS A 26 -15.52 18.47 24.76
N HIS A 27 -15.89 17.71 23.75
CA HIS A 27 -15.22 17.74 22.46
C HIS A 27 -16.29 18.06 21.41
N ALA A 28 -16.70 19.33 21.41
CA ALA A 28 -17.43 19.89 20.27
C ALA A 28 -16.41 20.08 19.15
N GLY A 29 -16.79 19.65 17.94
CA GLY A 29 -15.91 19.52 16.79
C GLY A 29 -15.05 20.75 16.52
N GLU A 30 -13.78 20.50 16.26
CA GLU A 30 -12.93 21.44 15.55
C GLU A 30 -13.47 21.52 14.13
N ASP A 31 -13.94 22.70 13.72
CA ASP A 31 -14.34 22.95 12.34
C ASP A 31 -13.11 22.74 11.45
N PHE A 32 -13.16 21.73 10.58
CA PHE A 32 -12.10 21.45 9.61
C PHE A 32 -12.07 22.57 8.56
N GLU A 33 -11.00 23.37 8.54
CA GLU A 33 -10.78 24.45 7.57
C GLU A 33 -9.45 24.23 6.82
N ILE A 34 -9.48 24.37 5.49
CA ILE A 34 -8.30 24.27 4.64
C ILE A 34 -7.84 25.69 4.27
N ASP A 35 -6.58 26.05 4.56
CA ASP A 35 -5.99 27.30 4.07
C ASP A 35 -5.60 27.18 2.57
N VAL A 36 -6.59 27.45 1.73
CA VAL A 36 -6.45 27.41 0.26
C VAL A 36 -5.42 28.42 -0.25
N ARG A 37 -5.21 29.55 0.43
CA ARG A 37 -4.22 30.55 -0.02
C ARG A 37 -2.82 30.01 0.19
N ALA A 38 -2.52 29.51 1.39
CA ALA A 38 -1.21 28.94 1.69
C ALA A 38 -0.89 27.73 0.80
N LEU A 39 -1.89 26.89 0.50
CA LEU A 39 -1.72 25.77 -0.46
C LEU A 39 -1.34 26.25 -1.86
N ARG A 40 -1.98 27.31 -2.37
CA ARG A 40 -1.68 27.88 -3.69
C ARG A 40 -0.29 28.52 -3.76
N GLU A 41 0.15 29.12 -2.66
CA GLU A 41 1.50 29.70 -2.55
C GLU A 41 2.55 28.58 -2.58
N ARG A 42 2.44 27.58 -1.70
CA ARG A 42 3.36 26.43 -1.68
C ARG A 42 3.41 25.68 -3.01
N ALA A 43 2.25 25.46 -3.65
CA ALA A 43 2.19 24.78 -4.95
C ALA A 43 2.98 25.51 -6.05
N ARG A 44 3.18 26.83 -5.94
CA ARG A 44 3.98 27.61 -6.91
C ARG A 44 5.47 27.58 -6.61
N GLU A 45 5.85 27.35 -5.35
CA GLU A 45 7.26 27.31 -4.91
C GLU A 45 7.92 25.98 -5.28
N HIS A 46 7.15 24.88 -5.29
CA HIS A 46 7.64 23.51 -5.42
C HIS A 46 7.21 22.82 -6.73
N LEU A 47 7.16 23.55 -7.85
CA LEU A 47 6.72 22.99 -9.13
C LEU A 47 7.62 21.84 -9.65
N ASP A 48 8.91 21.87 -9.31
CA ASP A 48 9.89 20.88 -9.74
C ASP A 48 9.72 19.52 -9.04
N ASP A 49 8.99 19.47 -7.91
CA ASP A 49 8.72 18.24 -7.14
C ASP A 49 7.52 17.42 -7.70
N GLY A 50 6.90 17.90 -8.80
CA GLY A 50 5.85 17.18 -9.51
C GLY A 50 4.61 16.94 -8.66
N ALA A 51 4.20 15.67 -8.53
CA ALA A 51 3.02 15.26 -7.76
C ALA A 51 3.28 15.14 -6.25
N VAL A 52 4.55 15.24 -5.82
CA VAL A 52 4.93 15.16 -4.41
C VAL A 52 4.75 16.55 -3.79
N THR A 53 4.03 16.61 -2.67
CA THR A 53 3.81 17.86 -1.93
C THR A 53 4.51 17.79 -0.57
N GLU A 54 4.68 18.93 0.10
CA GLU A 54 5.32 19.02 1.42
C GLU A 54 4.67 18.12 2.50
N ASP A 55 3.39 17.77 2.35
CA ASP A 55 2.69 16.87 3.28
C ASP A 55 2.95 15.38 3.01
N TYR A 56 3.84 15.02 2.06
CA TYR A 56 4.28 13.63 1.90
C TYR A 56 5.10 13.18 3.12
N ARG A 57 4.60 12.21 3.88
CA ARG A 57 5.13 11.88 5.23
C ARG A 57 6.02 10.65 5.29
N ALA A 58 6.14 9.90 4.19
CA ALA A 58 7.04 8.75 4.12
C ALA A 58 8.46 9.19 3.74
N ASP A 59 9.45 8.37 4.09
CA ASP A 59 10.80 8.54 3.56
C ASP A 59 10.78 8.14 2.07
N ARG A 60 10.80 9.15 1.20
CA ARG A 60 10.64 8.99 -0.25
C ARG A 60 11.71 8.08 -0.84
N ASP A 61 12.96 8.23 -0.41
CA ASP A 61 14.07 7.45 -0.97
C ASP A 61 13.95 5.98 -0.53
N ALA A 62 13.53 5.74 0.72
CA ALA A 62 13.21 4.38 1.19
C ALA A 62 12.03 3.76 0.44
N VAL A 63 10.98 4.53 0.14
CA VAL A 63 9.82 4.05 -0.64
C VAL A 63 10.22 3.74 -2.07
N VAL A 64 11.02 4.60 -2.73
CA VAL A 64 11.53 4.36 -4.09
C VAL A 64 12.41 3.11 -4.13
N HIS A 65 13.26 2.89 -3.13
CA HIS A 65 14.09 1.68 -3.04
C HIS A 65 13.21 0.43 -2.90
N MET A 66 12.29 0.43 -1.94
CA MET A 66 11.34 -0.65 -1.70
C MET A 66 10.50 -0.99 -2.95
N LEU A 67 10.05 0.02 -3.69
CA LEU A 67 9.32 -0.18 -4.95
C LEU A 67 10.22 -0.74 -6.06
N ASN A 68 11.51 -0.42 -6.08
CA ASN A 68 12.44 -1.03 -7.05
C ASN A 68 12.69 -2.52 -6.76
N ASP A 69 12.71 -2.93 -5.49
CA ASP A 69 12.81 -4.34 -5.11
C ASP A 69 11.53 -5.10 -5.50
N ALA A 70 10.35 -4.48 -5.33
CA ALA A 70 9.08 -5.02 -5.83
C ALA A 70 9.05 -5.09 -7.37
N LEU A 71 9.49 -4.04 -8.08
CA LEU A 71 9.61 -4.05 -9.55
C LEU A 71 10.50 -5.19 -10.03
N ALA A 72 11.65 -5.41 -9.38
CA ALA A 72 12.52 -6.52 -9.70
C ALA A 72 11.84 -7.88 -9.50
N THR A 73 11.01 -8.00 -8.46
CA THR A 73 10.20 -9.19 -8.17
C THR A 73 9.21 -9.46 -9.30
N GLU A 74 8.42 -8.46 -9.69
CA GLU A 74 7.45 -8.59 -10.80
C GLU A 74 8.12 -8.96 -12.12
N LEU A 75 9.25 -8.35 -12.44
CA LEU A 75 10.01 -8.68 -13.66
C LEU A 75 10.53 -10.13 -13.64
N VAL A 76 10.96 -10.64 -12.48
CA VAL A 76 11.32 -12.05 -12.34
C VAL A 76 10.09 -12.96 -12.51
N CYS A 77 8.94 -12.58 -11.93
CA CYS A 77 7.68 -13.31 -12.09
C CYS A 77 7.23 -13.36 -13.55
N VAL A 78 7.22 -12.24 -14.28
CA VAL A 78 6.94 -12.18 -15.74
C VAL A 78 7.81 -13.17 -16.51
N LEU A 79 9.12 -13.15 -16.26
CA LEU A 79 10.06 -14.02 -16.97
C LEU A 79 9.86 -15.50 -16.61
N ARG A 80 9.55 -15.80 -15.34
CA ARG A 80 9.31 -17.16 -14.85
C ARG A 80 8.03 -17.72 -15.44
N TYR A 81 6.91 -17.00 -15.34
CA TYR A 81 5.63 -17.39 -15.92
C TYR A 81 5.69 -17.57 -17.44
N LYS A 82 6.34 -16.65 -18.17
CA LYS A 82 6.55 -16.82 -19.63
C LYS A 82 7.32 -18.10 -19.94
N ARG A 83 8.38 -18.38 -19.19
CA ARG A 83 9.14 -19.63 -19.38
C ARG A 83 8.25 -20.84 -19.09
N HIS A 84 7.52 -20.85 -17.99
CA HIS A 84 6.64 -21.95 -17.61
C HIS A 84 5.53 -22.17 -18.64
N HIS A 85 4.91 -21.10 -19.17
CA HIS A 85 3.97 -21.16 -20.28
C HIS A 85 4.53 -21.93 -21.48
N PHE A 86 5.72 -21.54 -21.97
CA PHE A 86 6.31 -22.19 -23.15
C PHE A 86 6.82 -23.61 -22.91
N MET A 87 7.16 -23.94 -21.65
CA MET A 87 7.71 -25.23 -21.27
C MET A 87 6.65 -26.23 -20.77
N ALA A 88 5.41 -25.77 -20.57
CA ALA A 88 4.30 -26.62 -20.16
C ALA A 88 4.03 -27.69 -21.23
N THR A 89 4.18 -28.96 -20.84
CA THR A 89 3.97 -30.12 -21.71
C THR A 89 3.31 -31.25 -20.93
N GLY A 90 2.55 -32.10 -21.62
CA GLY A 90 1.77 -33.18 -21.01
C GLY A 90 0.28 -33.11 -21.38
N ILE A 91 -0.49 -34.10 -20.93
CA ILE A 91 -1.91 -34.24 -21.29
C ILE A 91 -2.77 -33.12 -20.68
N HIS A 92 -2.36 -32.59 -19.52
CA HIS A 92 -3.04 -31.51 -18.80
C HIS A 92 -2.42 -30.12 -19.02
N ALA A 93 -1.48 -29.99 -19.97
CA ALA A 93 -0.64 -28.80 -20.07
C ALA A 93 -1.35 -27.57 -20.67
N GLU A 94 -2.33 -27.76 -21.56
CA GLU A 94 -2.99 -26.64 -22.25
C GLU A 94 -3.66 -25.64 -21.30
N PRO A 95 -4.53 -26.05 -20.34
CA PRO A 95 -5.11 -25.10 -19.39
C PRO A 95 -4.06 -24.47 -18.47
N VAL A 96 -3.09 -25.24 -17.98
CA VAL A 96 -2.02 -24.72 -17.10
C VAL A 96 -1.15 -23.69 -17.83
N ALA A 97 -0.84 -23.94 -19.11
CA ALA A 97 -0.09 -23.02 -19.94
C ALA A 97 -0.89 -21.72 -20.19
N ALA A 98 -2.21 -21.80 -20.35
CA ALA A 98 -3.05 -20.62 -20.49
C ALA A 98 -3.01 -19.75 -19.23
N GLU A 99 -3.16 -20.34 -18.05
CA GLU A 99 -3.04 -19.62 -16.77
C GLU A 99 -1.66 -18.98 -16.61
N PHE A 100 -0.58 -19.70 -16.91
CA PHE A 100 0.77 -19.11 -16.88
C PHE A 100 0.94 -17.92 -17.84
N ALA A 101 0.27 -17.93 -18.99
CA ALA A 101 0.31 -16.80 -19.92
C ALA A 101 -0.48 -15.60 -19.41
N GLU A 102 -1.63 -15.85 -18.78
CA GLU A 102 -2.46 -14.81 -18.17
C GLU A 102 -1.73 -14.13 -17.01
N HIS A 103 -1.19 -14.91 -16.07
CA HIS A 103 -0.42 -14.36 -14.96
C HIS A 103 0.78 -13.57 -15.47
N ALA A 104 1.53 -14.06 -16.47
CA ALA A 104 2.63 -13.30 -17.07
C ALA A 104 2.24 -11.90 -17.61
N LEU A 105 0.97 -11.70 -18.01
CA LEU A 105 0.46 -10.40 -18.44
C LEU A 105 0.07 -9.54 -17.23
N GLN A 106 -0.50 -10.14 -16.19
CA GLN A 106 -0.83 -9.46 -14.93
C GLN A 106 0.42 -8.98 -14.21
N GLU A 107 1.47 -9.80 -14.10
CA GLU A 107 2.76 -9.39 -13.51
C GLU A 107 3.41 -8.24 -14.30
N GLN A 108 3.19 -8.18 -15.62
CA GLN A 108 3.67 -7.07 -16.42
C GLN A 108 2.90 -5.78 -16.11
N ASP A 109 1.58 -5.85 -15.89
CA ASP A 109 0.78 -4.71 -15.43
C ASP A 109 1.22 -4.25 -14.04
N HIS A 110 1.52 -5.18 -13.12
CA HIS A 110 2.06 -4.88 -11.80
C HIS A 110 3.39 -4.10 -11.92
N ALA A 111 4.34 -4.63 -12.71
CA ALA A 111 5.62 -3.99 -12.99
C ALA A 111 5.44 -2.56 -13.56
N ASP A 112 4.53 -2.40 -14.53
CA ASP A 112 4.29 -1.10 -15.18
C ASP A 112 3.69 -0.08 -14.20
N ARG A 113 2.76 -0.50 -13.34
CA ARG A 113 2.16 0.35 -12.29
C ARG A 113 3.21 0.77 -11.26
N ILE A 114 4.05 -0.16 -10.80
CA ILE A 114 5.13 0.13 -9.85
C ILE A 114 6.15 1.08 -10.47
N ALA A 115 6.58 0.84 -11.70
CA ALA A 115 7.53 1.71 -12.41
C ALA A 115 6.97 3.14 -12.58
N ALA A 116 5.70 3.26 -12.97
CA ALA A 116 5.03 4.56 -13.06
C ALA A 116 4.99 5.26 -11.69
N ARG A 117 4.76 4.52 -10.60
CA ARG A 117 4.75 5.08 -9.26
C ARG A 117 6.14 5.56 -8.81
N ILE A 118 7.20 4.82 -9.13
CA ILE A 118 8.59 5.23 -8.87
C ILE A 118 8.88 6.59 -9.53
N VAL A 119 8.51 6.75 -10.81
CA VAL A 119 8.69 8.02 -11.54
C VAL A 119 7.86 9.16 -10.92
N GLN A 120 6.63 8.89 -10.50
CA GLN A 120 5.79 9.89 -9.81
C GLN A 120 6.41 10.39 -8.49
N LEU A 121 7.19 9.53 -7.82
CA LEU A 121 7.93 9.88 -6.60
C LEU A 121 9.29 10.52 -6.91
N GLY A 122 9.61 10.78 -8.18
CA GLY A 122 10.88 11.39 -8.61
C GLY A 122 12.06 10.42 -8.62
N GLY A 123 11.81 9.10 -8.52
CA GLY A 123 12.83 8.06 -8.65
C GLY A 123 13.00 7.55 -10.08
N GLU A 124 13.99 6.70 -10.27
CA GLU A 124 14.23 5.98 -11.54
C GLU A 124 13.92 4.49 -11.36
N PRO A 125 13.06 3.89 -12.21
CA PRO A 125 12.76 2.46 -12.14
C PRO A 125 13.90 1.64 -12.77
N ASP A 126 14.43 0.67 -12.03
CA ASP A 126 15.56 -0.16 -12.44
C ASP A 126 15.13 -1.44 -13.16
N PHE A 127 14.99 -1.32 -14.49
CA PHE A 127 14.76 -2.44 -15.41
C PHE A 127 16.04 -3.19 -15.81
N SER A 128 17.20 -2.88 -15.21
CA SER A 128 18.45 -3.52 -15.60
C SER A 128 18.38 -5.03 -15.34
N PRO A 129 18.69 -5.87 -16.34
CA PRO A 129 18.81 -7.31 -16.11
C PRO A 129 19.97 -7.63 -15.16
N ASP A 130 20.99 -6.75 -15.10
CA ASP A 130 22.11 -6.90 -14.19
C ASP A 130 21.65 -6.65 -12.74
N GLY A 131 21.90 -7.62 -11.88
CA GLY A 131 21.49 -7.58 -10.47
C GLY A 131 20.00 -7.81 -10.23
N LEU A 132 19.20 -8.06 -11.26
CA LEU A 132 17.74 -8.25 -11.16
C LEU A 132 17.37 -9.32 -10.12
N SER A 133 18.02 -10.50 -10.19
CA SER A 133 17.77 -11.59 -9.25
C SER A 133 18.22 -11.30 -7.81
N ALA A 134 19.13 -10.34 -7.62
CA ALA A 134 19.61 -9.95 -6.30
C ALA A 134 18.69 -8.92 -5.62
N ARG A 135 17.94 -8.15 -6.42
CA ARG A 135 16.93 -7.19 -5.94
C ARG A 135 15.56 -7.84 -5.70
N SER A 136 15.21 -8.84 -6.51
CA SER A 136 13.94 -9.56 -6.41
C SER A 136 13.81 -10.32 -5.09
N HIS A 137 12.62 -10.29 -4.49
CA HIS A 137 12.26 -11.15 -3.37
C HIS A 137 12.04 -12.61 -3.79
N ALA A 138 11.58 -12.82 -5.04
CA ALA A 138 11.26 -14.14 -5.58
C ALA A 138 12.36 -14.67 -6.49
N GLU A 139 12.55 -15.99 -6.46
CA GLU A 139 13.57 -16.67 -7.26
C GLU A 139 13.10 -16.99 -8.69
N TYR A 140 14.06 -17.02 -9.62
CA TYR A 140 13.83 -17.56 -10.97
C TYR A 140 14.08 -19.08 -10.97
N VAL A 141 13.11 -19.85 -10.48
CA VAL A 141 13.18 -21.31 -10.50
C VAL A 141 12.42 -21.85 -11.72
N THR A 142 13.03 -22.78 -12.44
CA THR A 142 12.54 -23.25 -13.73
C THR A 142 11.58 -24.44 -13.69
N GLY A 143 11.64 -25.27 -12.65
CA GLY A 143 10.94 -26.56 -12.59
C GLY A 143 11.42 -27.60 -13.62
N ASN A 144 11.21 -28.90 -13.33
CA ASN A 144 11.58 -30.02 -14.22
C ASN A 144 10.39 -30.64 -14.97
N ASN A 145 9.18 -30.42 -14.47
CA ASN A 145 7.92 -30.94 -15.01
C ASN A 145 6.78 -29.97 -14.66
N LEU A 146 5.58 -30.22 -15.17
CA LEU A 146 4.42 -29.34 -15.00
C LEU A 146 4.10 -29.08 -13.53
N ARG A 147 4.03 -30.14 -12.71
CA ARG A 147 3.85 -30.05 -11.26
C ARG A 147 4.87 -29.17 -10.56
N ASP A 148 6.14 -29.30 -10.94
CA ASP A 148 7.20 -28.48 -10.37
C ASP A 148 7.01 -27.01 -10.76
N MET A 149 6.66 -26.71 -12.01
CA MET A 149 6.40 -25.33 -12.44
C MET A 149 5.26 -24.68 -11.66
N ILE A 150 4.14 -25.41 -11.46
CA ILE A 150 3.01 -24.95 -10.65
C ILE A 150 3.45 -24.68 -9.21
N ARG A 151 4.21 -25.61 -8.61
CA ARG A 151 4.70 -25.46 -7.23
C ARG A 151 5.61 -24.26 -7.08
N GLU A 152 6.56 -24.05 -8.00
CA GLU A 152 7.50 -22.94 -7.92
C GLU A 152 6.81 -21.58 -8.13
N ASN A 153 5.79 -21.51 -8.99
CA ASN A 153 4.94 -20.32 -9.08
C ASN A 153 4.19 -20.08 -7.77
N LEU A 154 3.53 -21.09 -7.19
CA LEU A 154 2.84 -20.95 -5.89
C LEU A 154 3.79 -20.48 -4.76
N VAL A 155 5.03 -20.98 -4.73
CA VAL A 155 6.03 -20.52 -3.75
C VAL A 155 6.33 -19.04 -3.95
N ALA A 156 6.54 -18.61 -5.19
CA ALA A 156 6.81 -17.21 -5.49
C ALA A 156 5.63 -16.29 -5.18
N GLU A 157 4.38 -16.70 -5.49
CA GLU A 157 3.20 -15.89 -5.17
C GLU A 157 3.03 -15.69 -3.66
N ARG A 158 3.35 -16.72 -2.86
CA ARG A 158 3.35 -16.58 -1.41
C ARG A 158 4.43 -15.61 -0.91
N ILE A 159 5.60 -15.58 -1.53
CA ILE A 159 6.65 -14.60 -1.22
C ILE A 159 6.19 -13.19 -1.61
N ALA A 160 5.56 -13.02 -2.78
CA ALA A 160 5.02 -11.74 -3.23
C ALA A 160 3.94 -11.23 -2.25
N ILE A 161 2.98 -12.07 -1.88
CA ILE A 161 1.93 -11.77 -0.90
C ILE A 161 2.51 -11.27 0.43
N GLU A 162 3.48 -12.00 0.99
CA GLU A 162 4.11 -11.61 2.26
C GLU A 162 4.89 -10.29 2.12
N SER A 163 5.62 -10.12 1.01
CA SER A 163 6.37 -8.89 0.71
C SER A 163 5.43 -7.69 0.61
N TYR A 164 4.35 -7.79 -0.15
CA TYR A 164 3.36 -6.71 -0.30
C TYR A 164 2.68 -6.36 1.01
N ARG A 165 2.33 -7.34 1.85
CA ARG A 165 1.76 -7.07 3.17
C ARG A 165 2.71 -6.28 4.06
N GLU A 166 4.00 -6.62 4.08
CA GLU A 166 5.01 -5.87 4.83
C GLU A 166 5.19 -4.44 4.28
N MET A 167 5.21 -4.28 2.96
CA MET A 167 5.28 -2.95 2.31
C MET A 167 4.05 -2.08 2.65
N ILE A 168 2.86 -2.66 2.56
CA ILE A 168 1.58 -1.99 2.91
C ILE A 168 1.58 -1.54 4.37
N HIS A 169 2.01 -2.43 5.28
CA HIS A 169 2.13 -2.11 6.70
C HIS A 169 3.17 -1.01 6.95
N TYR A 170 4.31 -1.07 6.27
CA TYR A 170 5.33 -0.02 6.34
C TYR A 170 4.77 1.33 5.90
N LEU A 171 4.09 1.42 4.75
CA LEU A 171 3.56 2.69 4.24
C LEU A 171 2.49 3.28 5.18
N GLY A 172 1.55 2.46 5.65
CA GLY A 172 0.44 2.91 6.48
C GLY A 172 -0.30 4.11 5.87
N ASP A 173 -0.51 5.16 6.66
CA ASP A 173 -1.15 6.39 6.20
C ASP A 173 -0.16 7.45 5.67
N ARG A 174 1.14 7.12 5.59
CA ARG A 174 2.19 8.07 5.17
C ARG A 174 2.28 8.23 3.65
N ASP A 175 1.84 7.22 2.91
CA ASP A 175 1.69 7.24 1.45
C ASP A 175 0.50 6.36 1.03
N THR A 176 -0.70 6.95 1.12
CA THR A 176 -1.96 6.25 0.86
C THR A 176 -2.14 5.86 -0.61
N THR A 177 -1.48 6.57 -1.53
CA THR A 177 -1.58 6.28 -2.97
C THR A 177 -0.77 5.04 -3.32
N THR A 178 0.49 4.96 -2.85
CA THR A 178 1.30 3.75 -3.02
C THR A 178 0.66 2.58 -2.29
N ARG A 179 0.19 2.77 -1.04
CA ARG A 179 -0.49 1.71 -0.29
C ARG A 179 -1.66 1.11 -1.06
N ARG A 180 -2.57 1.95 -1.58
CA ARG A 180 -3.74 1.46 -2.34
C ARG A 180 -3.33 0.68 -3.59
N MET A 181 -2.34 1.16 -4.32
CA MET A 181 -1.81 0.45 -5.50
C MET A 181 -1.28 -0.94 -5.12
N LEU A 182 -0.52 -1.04 -4.02
CA LEU A 182 0.01 -2.32 -3.54
C LEU A 182 -1.09 -3.24 -3.01
N GLU A 183 -2.15 -2.70 -2.39
CA GLU A 183 -3.33 -3.49 -1.97
C GLU A 183 -4.07 -4.08 -3.19
N GLU A 184 -4.18 -3.33 -4.27
CA GLU A 184 -4.77 -3.80 -5.53
C GLU A 184 -3.91 -4.89 -6.18
N ILE A 185 -2.58 -4.75 -6.17
CA ILE A 185 -1.66 -5.79 -6.67
C ILE A 185 -1.74 -7.04 -5.78
N LEU A 186 -1.66 -6.88 -4.46
CA LEU A 186 -1.78 -7.97 -3.49
C LEU A 186 -3.04 -8.82 -3.70
N ALA A 187 -4.17 -8.18 -4.00
CA ALA A 187 -5.42 -8.90 -4.26
C ALA A 187 -5.29 -9.85 -5.47
N VAL A 188 -4.59 -9.41 -6.53
CA VAL A 188 -4.32 -10.24 -7.71
C VAL A 188 -3.34 -11.36 -7.38
N GLU A 189 -2.30 -11.09 -6.59
CA GLU A 189 -1.37 -12.16 -6.16
C GLU A 189 -2.04 -13.24 -5.30
N GLU A 190 -3.01 -12.85 -4.47
CA GLU A 190 -3.82 -13.79 -3.70
C GLU A 190 -4.68 -14.67 -4.61
N GLU A 191 -5.22 -14.12 -5.71
CA GLU A 191 -5.90 -14.90 -6.76
C GLU A 191 -4.92 -15.83 -7.47
N HIS A 192 -3.76 -15.33 -7.89
CA HIS A 192 -2.73 -16.16 -8.54
C HIS A 192 -2.32 -17.36 -7.67
N ALA A 193 -2.14 -17.15 -6.37
CA ALA A 193 -1.79 -18.21 -5.44
C ALA A 193 -2.91 -19.25 -5.28
N ASP A 194 -4.18 -18.82 -5.28
CA ASP A 194 -5.34 -19.74 -5.24
C ASP A 194 -5.39 -20.59 -6.51
N ASP A 195 -5.24 -19.98 -7.69
CA ASP A 195 -5.22 -20.69 -8.98
C ASP A 195 -4.10 -21.72 -9.05
N MET A 196 -2.88 -21.37 -8.62
CA MET A 196 -1.76 -22.31 -8.57
C MET A 196 -2.00 -23.44 -7.57
N HIS A 197 -2.64 -23.16 -6.44
CA HIS A 197 -3.00 -24.17 -5.46
C HIS A 197 -4.01 -25.16 -6.04
N ASP A 198 -5.06 -24.65 -6.67
CA ASP A 198 -6.11 -25.44 -7.32
C ASP A 198 -5.56 -26.35 -8.43
N LEU A 199 -4.65 -25.82 -9.26
CA LEU A 199 -3.97 -26.61 -10.28
C LEU A 199 -3.10 -27.72 -9.66
N LEU A 200 -2.44 -27.45 -8.53
CA LEU A 200 -1.58 -28.42 -7.86
C LEU A 200 -2.37 -29.57 -7.20
N GLU A 201 -3.61 -29.32 -6.75
CA GLU A 201 -4.50 -30.36 -6.21
C GLU A 201 -5.11 -31.26 -7.29
N ARG A 202 -5.23 -30.75 -8.52
CA ARG A 202 -5.87 -31.43 -9.65
C ARG A 202 -4.91 -32.30 -10.49
N GLU A 203 -3.59 -32.22 -10.25
CA GLU A 203 -2.56 -33.10 -10.83
C GLU A 203 -2.28 -34.38 -10.01
#